data_AF-A0A937SM65-F1
#
_entry.id   AF-A0A937SM65-F1
#
_cell.length_a   1.000
_cell.length_b   1.000
_cell.length_c   1.000
_cell.angle_alpha   90.00
_cell.angle_beta   90.00
_cell.angle_gamma   90.00
#
_symmetry.space_group_name_H-M   'P 1'
#
loop_
_entity.id
_entity.type
_entity.pdbx_description
1 polymer ?
#
loop_
_entity_poly.entity_id
_entity_poly.type
_entity_poly.pdbx_seq_one_letter_code
_entity_poly.pdbx_strand_id
1 'polypeptide(L)'
;KLVSRGDWLVDEKLFHPINRMDVALNFIDSNFKLHSSAQYHLHIGASHHIVNIRHLGESFYQIKCNATMIAHHGDRFIVRDPASQHTLGGGSVVDIFVPRRRRSSELRLAQLSAMQNDSLTTLKLLLQTEADGVKLQEFATNRNIREAQIDKFCEQLQTESINYSALSLEKLTLPLLLHEKYHREYCKEILGFLKNFHEKQTSQQGLSEPALSRGVDFASSHLLFHGILQTLLDSGEIKRTGTLLHLPTHKTSLSAEEEAFLAQVRPILLQAGFIPPRTRELVEMTNIPLMSLERILRESAKAGTLIKVAENRYYLPETIMTLAGFTEQLAATEEDKDTDEGFSVIQFRDASEIGRNLCIELLEYFDSVGFTRREGNSRFVRTSKENIFGK
;
A
#
# COMPACT_ATOMS: atom_id res chain seq x y z
N LYS A 1 5.13 -32.46 -9.40
CA LYS A 1 6.62 -32.38 -9.48
C LYS A 1 7.20 -33.55 -8.72
N LEU A 2 8.22 -34.21 -9.25
CA LEU A 2 8.98 -35.23 -8.51
C LEU A 2 9.91 -34.52 -7.52
N VAL A 3 9.97 -35.01 -6.28
CA VAL A 3 10.85 -34.49 -5.22
C VAL A 3 12.31 -34.75 -5.60
N SER A 4 13.17 -33.75 -5.40
CA SER A 4 14.58 -33.77 -5.74
C SER A 4 15.43 -33.20 -4.60
N ARG A 5 16.74 -33.50 -4.61
CA ARG A 5 17.67 -32.95 -3.62
C ARG A 5 17.71 -31.43 -3.77
N GLY A 6 17.56 -30.73 -2.65
CA GLY A 6 17.48 -29.26 -2.62
C GLY A 6 16.05 -28.72 -2.51
N ASP A 7 15.04 -29.60 -2.61
CA ASP A 7 13.66 -29.23 -2.26
C ASP A 7 13.52 -29.03 -0.75
N TRP A 8 12.68 -28.08 -0.37
CA TRP A 8 12.41 -27.74 1.02
C TRP A 8 11.00 -28.19 1.43
N LEU A 9 10.89 -28.70 2.65
CA LEU A 9 9.62 -28.85 3.34
C LEU A 9 9.47 -27.66 4.28
N VAL A 10 8.56 -26.75 3.97
CA VAL A 10 8.34 -25.51 4.72
C VAL A 10 6.86 -25.31 4.98
N ASP A 11 6.54 -24.58 6.04
CA ASP A 11 5.19 -24.02 6.21
C ASP A 11 4.90 -23.08 5.05
N GLU A 12 3.68 -23.14 4.50
CA GLU A 12 3.25 -22.31 3.37
C GLU A 12 3.46 -20.82 3.64
N LYS A 13 3.27 -20.38 4.89
CA LYS A 13 3.46 -18.98 5.30
C LYS A 13 4.91 -18.51 5.20
N LEU A 14 5.87 -19.44 5.24
CA LEU A 14 7.30 -19.18 5.15
C LEU A 14 7.84 -19.41 3.73
N PHE A 15 7.01 -19.89 2.80
CA PHE A 15 7.43 -20.15 1.44
C PHE A 15 7.62 -18.84 0.65
N HIS A 16 8.85 -18.30 0.70
CA HIS A 16 9.24 -17.09 -0.01
C HIS A 16 10.35 -17.39 -1.04
N PRO A 17 10.02 -17.85 -2.26
CA PRO A 17 11.01 -18.11 -3.29
C PRO A 17 11.61 -16.79 -3.81
N ILE A 18 12.93 -16.71 -3.82
CA ILE A 18 13.69 -15.53 -4.24
C ILE A 18 14.57 -15.83 -5.45
N ASN A 19 14.84 -14.78 -6.24
CA ASN A 19 15.81 -14.80 -7.33
C ASN A 19 17.00 -13.87 -7.05
N ARG A 20 16.95 -13.12 -5.95
CA ARG A 20 17.98 -12.18 -5.52
C ARG A 20 18.11 -12.20 -4.02
N MET A 21 19.35 -12.03 -3.55
CA MET A 21 19.66 -11.83 -2.14
C MET A 21 20.89 -10.95 -2.03
N ASP A 22 20.94 -10.15 -0.97
CA ASP A 22 22.14 -9.46 -0.54
C ASP A 22 22.88 -10.33 0.49
N VAL A 23 24.20 -10.39 0.34
CA VAL A 23 25.07 -11.30 1.07
C VAL A 23 26.32 -10.58 1.56
N ALA A 24 26.87 -11.07 2.67
CA ALA A 24 28.24 -10.78 3.06
C ALA A 24 29.12 -11.88 2.46
N LEU A 25 30.07 -11.51 1.60
CA LEU A 25 30.91 -12.47 0.86
C LEU A 25 32.38 -12.14 1.04
N ASN A 26 33.15 -13.15 1.42
CA ASN A 26 34.60 -13.08 1.54
C ASN A 26 35.24 -14.02 0.51
N PHE A 27 36.19 -13.49 -0.25
CA PHE A 27 37.00 -14.28 -1.16
C PHE A 27 38.22 -14.86 -0.45
N ILE A 28 38.64 -16.05 -0.89
CA ILE A 28 39.87 -16.69 -0.39
C ILE A 28 41.09 -15.88 -0.83
N ASP A 29 41.11 -15.45 -2.09
CA ASP A 29 42.08 -14.49 -2.61
C ASP A 29 41.50 -13.08 -2.51
N SER A 30 42.10 -12.25 -1.65
CA SER A 30 41.69 -10.85 -1.46
C SER A 30 41.92 -9.96 -2.69
N ASN A 31 42.78 -10.40 -3.63
CA ASN A 31 43.01 -9.69 -4.89
C ASN A 31 42.05 -10.12 -6.00
N PHE A 32 41.23 -11.14 -5.77
CA PHE A 32 40.26 -11.61 -6.75
C PHE A 32 39.23 -10.52 -7.05
N LYS A 33 39.01 -10.25 -8.34
CA LYS A 33 38.01 -9.29 -8.81
C LYS A 33 36.91 -10.03 -9.55
N LEU A 34 35.66 -9.76 -9.16
CA LEU A 34 34.49 -10.25 -9.87
C LEU A 34 34.37 -9.63 -11.25
N HIS A 35 34.01 -10.44 -12.23
CA HIS A 35 33.59 -10.00 -13.55
C HIS A 35 32.06 -9.92 -13.57
N SER A 36 31.52 -8.72 -13.82
CA SER A 36 30.09 -8.44 -13.74
C SER A 36 29.23 -9.22 -14.76
N SER A 37 29.82 -9.65 -15.88
CA SER A 37 29.18 -10.46 -16.92
C SER A 37 29.34 -11.97 -16.69
N ALA A 38 30.23 -12.39 -15.80
CA ALA A 38 30.49 -13.81 -15.56
C ALA A 38 29.37 -14.45 -14.74
N GLN A 39 29.19 -15.75 -14.95
CA GLN A 39 28.30 -16.59 -14.18
C GLN A 39 29.12 -17.49 -13.26
N TYR A 40 28.72 -17.56 -12.00
CA TYR A 40 29.42 -18.28 -10.94
C TYR A 40 28.53 -19.41 -10.42
N HIS A 41 29.15 -20.43 -9.83
CA HIS A 41 28.43 -21.51 -9.19
C HIS A 41 28.22 -21.21 -7.70
N LEU A 42 26.96 -21.15 -7.29
CA LEU A 42 26.53 -21.00 -5.91
C LEU A 42 26.07 -22.36 -5.36
N HIS A 43 26.58 -22.73 -4.20
CA HIS A 43 26.11 -23.88 -3.44
C HIS A 43 25.51 -23.40 -2.12
N ILE A 44 24.21 -23.63 -1.93
CA ILE A 44 23.43 -23.24 -0.75
C ILE A 44 22.27 -24.24 -0.57
N GLY A 45 21.92 -24.58 0.68
CA GLY A 45 20.70 -25.38 0.96
C GLY A 45 20.63 -26.73 0.24
N ALA A 46 21.76 -27.42 0.10
CA ALA A 46 21.90 -28.67 -0.69
C ALA A 46 21.56 -28.54 -2.19
N SER A 47 21.47 -27.32 -2.70
CA SER A 47 21.20 -26.97 -4.09
C SER A 47 22.42 -26.35 -4.79
N HIS A 48 22.40 -26.43 -6.11
CA HIS A 48 23.39 -25.81 -6.99
C HIS A 48 22.71 -24.83 -7.94
N HIS A 49 23.23 -23.60 -7.98
CA HIS A 49 22.67 -22.53 -8.79
C HIS A 49 23.76 -21.83 -9.60
N ILE A 50 23.41 -21.41 -10.81
CA ILE A 50 24.24 -20.52 -11.63
C ILE A 50 23.77 -19.08 -11.36
N VAL A 51 24.69 -18.22 -10.95
CA VAL A 51 24.37 -16.87 -10.46
C VAL A 51 25.27 -15.80 -11.04
N ASN A 52 24.76 -14.57 -11.09
CA ASN A 52 25.58 -13.38 -11.26
C ASN A 52 25.78 -12.70 -9.91
N ILE A 53 27.00 -12.23 -9.66
CA ILE A 53 27.37 -11.55 -8.41
C ILE A 53 27.75 -10.11 -8.74
N ARG A 54 27.21 -9.18 -7.97
CA ARG A 54 27.50 -7.75 -8.09
C ARG A 54 28.00 -7.21 -6.74
N HIS A 55 29.09 -6.46 -6.75
CA HIS A 55 29.55 -5.72 -5.57
C HIS A 55 28.63 -4.53 -5.28
N LEU A 56 28.26 -4.34 -4.02
CA LEU A 56 27.44 -3.21 -3.55
C LEU A 56 28.30 -2.15 -2.85
N GLY A 57 29.30 -2.58 -2.09
CA GLY A 57 30.14 -1.74 -1.24
C GLY A 57 30.66 -2.56 -0.06
N GLU A 58 31.82 -2.18 0.49
CA GLU A 58 32.47 -2.92 1.60
C GLU A 58 32.59 -4.43 1.29
N SER A 59 32.11 -5.29 2.18
CA SER A 59 32.04 -6.75 2.04
C SER A 59 30.68 -7.26 1.54
N PHE A 60 29.80 -6.35 1.08
CA PHE A 60 28.45 -6.69 0.63
C PHE A 60 28.34 -6.87 -0.89
N TYR A 61 27.61 -7.90 -1.27
CA TYR A 61 27.36 -8.28 -2.65
C TYR A 61 25.89 -8.63 -2.83
N GLN A 62 25.37 -8.47 -4.04
CA GLN A 62 24.06 -8.95 -4.42
C GLN A 62 24.24 -10.12 -5.37
N ILE A 63 23.64 -11.26 -5.01
CA ILE A 63 23.55 -12.44 -5.85
C ILE A 63 22.23 -12.41 -6.61
N LYS A 64 22.26 -12.71 -7.90
CA LYS A 64 21.08 -12.90 -8.74
C LYS A 64 21.12 -14.26 -9.41
N CYS A 65 20.02 -15.00 -9.34
CA CYS A 65 19.80 -16.23 -10.11
C CYS A 65 18.59 -16.08 -11.03
N ASN A 66 18.59 -16.85 -12.13
CA ASN A 66 17.42 -16.94 -13.00
C ASN A 66 16.38 -17.91 -12.45
N ALA A 67 16.82 -18.99 -11.79
CA ALA A 67 15.94 -19.90 -11.06
C ALA A 67 15.57 -19.31 -9.68
N THR A 68 14.38 -19.66 -9.19
CA THR A 68 13.97 -19.39 -7.81
C THR A 68 14.76 -20.28 -6.84
N MET A 69 15.02 -19.77 -5.65
CA MET A 69 15.61 -20.51 -4.53
C MET A 69 15.01 -20.07 -3.21
N ILE A 70 15.29 -20.81 -2.14
CA ILE A 70 14.94 -20.45 -0.76
C ILE A 70 16.24 -20.24 0.00
N ALA A 71 16.31 -19.14 0.74
CA ALA A 71 17.39 -18.82 1.66
C ALA A 71 16.86 -17.89 2.74
N HIS A 72 17.54 -17.86 3.88
CA HIS A 72 17.26 -16.98 5.00
C HIS A 72 18.55 -16.33 5.50
N HIS A 73 18.42 -15.22 6.22
CA HIS A 73 19.52 -14.58 6.92
C HIS A 73 20.33 -15.61 7.73
N GLY A 74 21.66 -15.52 7.63
CA GLY A 74 22.58 -16.42 8.30
C GLY A 74 22.90 -17.71 7.54
N ASP A 75 22.14 -18.07 6.50
CA ASP A 75 22.45 -19.24 5.67
C ASP A 75 23.82 -19.09 5.02
N ARG A 76 24.67 -20.09 5.21
CA ARG A 76 26.03 -20.11 4.66
C ARG A 76 26.03 -20.70 3.26
N PHE A 77 26.86 -20.12 2.40
CA PHE A 77 27.00 -20.58 1.02
C PHE A 77 28.46 -20.57 0.57
N ILE A 78 28.72 -21.29 -0.52
CA ILE A 78 30.02 -21.37 -1.18
C ILE A 78 29.87 -20.87 -2.62
N VAL A 79 30.82 -20.06 -3.08
CA VAL A 79 30.94 -19.60 -4.46
C VAL A 79 32.16 -20.22 -5.11
N ARG A 80 31.95 -20.82 -6.29
CA ARG A 80 33.01 -21.36 -7.14
C ARG A 80 33.10 -20.58 -8.46
N ASP A 81 34.24 -20.73 -9.11
CA ASP A 81 34.54 -20.08 -10.39
C ASP A 81 33.62 -20.56 -11.52
N PRO A 82 33.56 -19.87 -12.68
CA PRO A 82 32.70 -20.24 -13.79
C PRO A 82 32.93 -21.64 -14.36
N ALA A 83 34.13 -22.21 -14.22
CA ALA A 83 34.44 -23.58 -14.66
C ALA A 83 34.14 -24.63 -13.57
N SER A 84 33.68 -24.22 -12.38
CA SER A 84 33.45 -25.07 -11.21
C SER A 84 34.66 -25.83 -10.69
N GLN A 85 35.87 -25.40 -11.04
CA GLN A 85 37.11 -26.06 -10.65
C GLN A 85 37.56 -25.60 -9.26
N HIS A 86 37.51 -24.30 -8.99
CA HIS A 86 38.08 -23.67 -7.81
C HIS A 86 37.01 -22.99 -6.96
N THR A 87 37.12 -23.15 -5.63
CA THR A 87 36.33 -22.35 -4.69
C THR A 87 36.91 -20.94 -4.65
N LEU A 88 36.09 -19.94 -4.95
CA LEU A 88 36.49 -18.53 -4.91
C LEU A 88 36.32 -17.94 -3.51
N GLY A 89 35.30 -18.40 -2.78
CA GLY A 89 34.94 -17.82 -1.49
C GLY A 89 33.68 -18.40 -0.91
N GLY A 90 33.24 -17.79 0.18
CA GLY A 90 32.02 -18.15 0.88
C GLY A 90 31.50 -16.98 1.70
N GLY A 91 30.28 -17.12 2.17
CA GLY A 91 29.59 -16.03 2.82
C GLY A 91 28.33 -16.46 3.53
N SER A 92 27.58 -15.46 3.99
CA SER A 92 26.27 -15.65 4.59
C SER A 92 25.25 -14.72 3.96
N VAL A 93 24.01 -15.20 3.87
CA VAL A 93 22.88 -14.39 3.43
C VAL A 93 22.57 -13.32 4.48
N VAL A 94 22.32 -12.09 4.02
CA VAL A 94 22.04 -10.93 4.89
C VAL A 94 20.60 -10.46 4.70
N ASP A 95 20.15 -10.33 3.45
CA ASP A 95 18.78 -9.89 3.17
C ASP A 95 18.23 -10.55 1.91
N ILE A 96 17.01 -11.06 2.00
CA ILE A 96 16.27 -11.65 0.88
C ILE A 96 15.30 -10.65 0.22
N PHE A 97 14.98 -9.54 0.89
CA PHE A 97 14.09 -8.48 0.38
C PHE A 97 14.87 -7.36 -0.33
N VAL A 98 15.48 -7.70 -1.46
CA VAL A 98 16.43 -6.80 -2.14
C VAL A 98 15.73 -5.65 -2.91
N PRO A 99 16.12 -4.38 -2.69
CA PRO A 99 15.53 -3.25 -3.41
C PRO A 99 15.89 -3.23 -4.90
N ARG A 100 14.97 -2.76 -5.74
CA ARG A 100 15.19 -2.68 -7.21
C ARG A 100 16.08 -1.51 -7.62
N ARG A 101 16.07 -0.41 -6.88
CA ARG A 101 16.83 0.84 -7.13
C ARG A 101 17.68 1.18 -5.90
N ARG A 102 18.67 2.08 -6.06
CA ARG A 102 19.53 2.58 -4.96
C ARG A 102 20.21 1.48 -4.11
N ARG A 103 20.60 0.38 -4.76
CA ARG A 103 21.10 -0.85 -4.11
C ARG A 103 22.47 -0.69 -3.44
N SER A 104 23.25 0.27 -3.89
CA SER A 104 24.56 0.65 -3.35
C SER A 104 24.52 2.05 -2.72
N SER A 105 23.33 2.51 -2.30
CA SER A 105 23.23 3.77 -1.56
C SER A 105 23.81 3.62 -0.16
N GLU A 106 24.28 4.72 0.43
CA GLU A 106 24.79 4.74 1.80
C GLU A 106 23.76 4.22 2.79
N LEU A 107 22.49 4.60 2.62
CA LEU A 107 21.38 4.09 3.43
C LEU A 107 21.28 2.56 3.34
N ARG A 108 21.35 1.99 2.11
CA ARG A 108 21.27 0.54 1.93
C ARG A 108 22.47 -0.19 2.56
N LEU A 109 23.68 0.36 2.42
CA LEU A 109 24.87 -0.21 3.07
C LEU A 109 24.74 -0.17 4.59
N ALA A 110 24.23 0.93 5.16
CA ALA A 110 23.96 1.03 6.60
C ALA A 110 22.92 -0.01 7.08
N GLN A 111 21.85 -0.26 6.30
CA GLN A 111 20.88 -1.32 6.59
C GLN A 111 21.54 -2.70 6.58
N LEU A 112 22.34 -3.01 5.56
CA LEU A 112 23.02 -4.30 5.45
C LEU A 112 24.01 -4.52 6.61
N SER A 113 24.74 -3.47 7.02
CA SER A 113 25.60 -3.50 8.21
C SER A 113 24.80 -3.72 9.49
N ALA A 114 23.65 -3.04 9.66
CA ALA A 114 22.76 -3.26 10.78
C ALA A 114 22.23 -4.70 10.82
N MET A 115 21.94 -5.30 9.65
CA MET A 115 21.47 -6.68 9.51
C MET A 115 22.51 -7.74 9.85
N GLN A 116 23.78 -7.41 10.06
CA GLN A 116 24.76 -8.38 10.55
C GLN A 116 24.66 -8.66 12.06
N ASN A 117 23.93 -7.82 12.81
CA ASN A 117 23.75 -7.97 14.26
C ASN A 117 22.68 -9.01 14.62
N ASP A 118 22.53 -9.27 15.93
CA ASP A 118 21.41 -10.05 16.46
C ASP A 118 20.06 -9.38 16.14
N SER A 119 18.98 -10.17 16.15
CA SER A 119 17.67 -9.72 15.66
C SER A 119 17.12 -8.51 16.40
N LEU A 120 17.32 -8.42 17.72
CA LEU A 120 16.83 -7.29 18.49
C LEU A 120 17.64 -6.03 18.14
N THR A 121 18.97 -6.12 18.15
CA THR A 121 19.85 -4.98 17.80
C THR A 121 19.62 -4.51 16.37
N THR A 122 19.45 -5.42 15.42
CA THR A 122 19.11 -5.07 14.03
C THR A 122 17.79 -4.31 13.97
N LEU A 123 16.73 -4.80 14.63
CA LEU A 123 15.43 -4.14 14.60
C LEU A 123 15.51 -2.71 15.15
N LYS A 124 16.28 -2.49 16.23
CA LYS A 124 16.55 -1.15 16.80
C LYS A 124 17.23 -0.22 15.81
N LEU A 125 18.32 -0.68 15.19
CA LEU A 125 19.09 0.10 14.23
C LEU A 125 18.28 0.43 12.97
N LEU A 126 17.49 -0.53 12.48
CA LEU A 126 16.61 -0.30 11.33
C LEU A 126 15.53 0.73 11.65
N LEU A 127 14.89 0.66 12.82
CA LEU A 127 13.91 1.67 13.23
C LEU A 127 14.50 3.08 13.29
N GLN A 128 15.75 3.22 13.71
CA GLN A 128 16.42 4.54 13.79
C GLN A 128 16.85 5.09 12.43
N THR A 129 17.03 4.24 11.42
CA THR A 129 17.61 4.62 10.11
C THR A 129 16.57 4.64 8.98
N GLU A 130 15.53 3.81 9.07
CA GLU A 130 14.51 3.68 8.04
C GLU A 130 13.33 4.61 8.26
N ALA A 131 13.29 5.69 7.48
CA ALA A 131 12.14 6.60 7.44
C ALA A 131 10.84 5.93 6.96
N ASP A 132 10.94 4.91 6.11
CA ASP A 132 9.79 4.15 5.61
C ASP A 132 9.25 3.14 6.64
N GLY A 133 9.94 2.96 7.76
CA GLY A 133 9.63 1.98 8.80
C GLY A 133 9.99 0.55 8.42
N VAL A 134 9.98 -0.33 9.42
CA VAL A 134 10.34 -1.73 9.30
C VAL A 134 9.08 -2.58 9.20
N LYS A 135 8.92 -3.29 8.09
CA LYS A 135 7.84 -4.28 7.93
C LYS A 135 8.21 -5.55 8.69
N LEU A 136 7.52 -5.82 9.80
CA LEU A 136 7.85 -6.97 10.64
C LEU A 136 7.68 -8.30 9.93
N GLN A 137 6.74 -8.40 8.99
CA GLN A 137 6.55 -9.62 8.20
C GLN A 137 7.77 -9.93 7.33
N GLU A 138 8.33 -8.94 6.64
CA GLU A 138 9.55 -9.10 5.83
C GLU A 138 10.74 -9.39 6.75
N PHE A 139 10.85 -8.70 7.88
CA PHE A 139 11.92 -8.93 8.86
C PHE A 139 11.89 -10.35 9.45
N ALA A 140 10.71 -10.81 9.87
CA ALA A 140 10.49 -12.15 10.41
C ALA A 140 10.77 -13.22 9.37
N THR A 141 10.29 -13.03 8.13
CA THR A 141 10.54 -13.95 7.01
C THR A 141 12.03 -14.00 6.68
N ASN A 142 12.72 -12.86 6.58
CA ASN A 142 14.15 -12.84 6.27
C ASN A 142 14.97 -13.63 7.29
N ARG A 143 14.62 -13.55 8.57
CA ARG A 143 15.37 -14.19 9.67
C ARG A 143 14.77 -15.51 10.16
N ASN A 144 13.72 -16.02 9.52
CA ASN A 144 12.98 -17.21 9.93
C ASN A 144 12.57 -17.18 11.42
N ILE A 145 12.04 -16.03 11.86
CA ILE A 145 11.62 -15.78 13.25
C ILE A 145 10.12 -16.06 13.39
N ARG A 146 9.72 -16.73 14.47
CA ARG A 146 8.30 -16.99 14.77
C ARG A 146 7.62 -15.76 15.35
N GLU A 147 6.32 -15.64 15.13
CA GLU A 147 5.49 -14.52 15.64
C GLU A 147 5.64 -14.30 17.15
N ALA A 148 5.61 -15.38 17.95
CA ALA A 148 5.81 -15.29 19.40
C ALA A 148 7.18 -14.72 19.84
N GLN A 149 8.20 -14.75 18.97
CA GLN A 149 9.47 -14.07 19.22
C GLN A 149 9.44 -12.60 18.80
N ILE A 150 8.68 -12.26 17.75
CA ILE A 150 8.45 -10.88 17.35
C ILE A 150 7.72 -10.12 18.46
N ASP A 151 6.69 -10.72 19.08
CA ASP A 151 5.97 -10.12 20.21
C ASP A 151 6.92 -9.79 21.37
N LYS A 152 7.83 -10.73 21.70
CA LYS A 152 8.88 -10.51 22.70
C LYS A 152 9.82 -9.38 22.33
N PHE A 153 10.22 -9.26 21.06
CA PHE A 153 11.03 -8.13 20.63
C PHE A 153 10.29 -6.80 20.76
N CYS A 154 9.00 -6.77 20.41
CA CYS A 154 8.15 -5.58 20.59
C CYS A 154 8.05 -5.16 22.08
N GLU A 155 7.89 -6.11 23.01
CA GLU A 155 7.90 -5.87 24.46
C GLU A 155 9.26 -5.34 24.95
N GLN A 156 10.36 -5.92 24.45
CA GLN A 156 11.71 -5.48 24.80
C GLN A 156 12.02 -4.07 24.29
N LEU A 157 11.59 -3.74 23.07
CA LEU A 157 11.74 -2.39 22.52
C LEU A 157 11.02 -1.34 23.37
N GLN A 158 9.82 -1.66 23.87
CA GLN A 158 9.07 -0.78 24.78
C GLN A 158 9.81 -0.60 26.11
N THR A 159 10.36 -1.68 26.67
CA THR A 159 11.14 -1.66 27.93
C THR A 159 12.39 -0.78 27.80
N GLU A 160 13.05 -0.81 26.65
CA GLU A 160 14.22 0.00 26.36
C GLU A 160 13.90 1.44 25.90
N SER A 161 12.64 1.87 26.01
CA SER A 161 12.18 3.22 25.68
C SER A 161 12.41 3.62 24.21
N ILE A 162 12.42 2.66 23.30
CA ILE A 162 12.41 2.93 21.86
C ILE A 162 10.95 3.15 21.46
N ASN A 163 10.58 4.42 21.31
CA ASN A 163 9.23 4.79 20.93
C ASN A 163 9.00 4.52 19.44
N TYR A 164 8.03 3.67 19.14
CA TYR A 164 7.57 3.37 17.79
C TYR A 164 6.05 3.37 17.74
N SER A 165 5.52 3.65 16.56
CA SER A 165 4.12 3.50 16.20
C SER A 165 3.97 2.22 15.35
N ALA A 166 3.05 1.33 15.74
CA ALA A 166 2.75 0.11 15.02
C ALA A 166 1.54 0.35 14.10
N LEU A 167 1.79 0.39 12.79
CA LEU A 167 0.76 0.63 11.78
C LEU A 167 0.25 -0.72 11.26
N SER A 168 -1.00 -1.04 11.59
CA SER A 168 -1.68 -2.21 11.04
C SER A 168 -2.19 -1.87 9.64
N LEU A 169 -1.73 -2.62 8.64
CA LEU A 169 -2.06 -2.40 7.23
C LEU A 169 -2.80 -3.65 6.73
N GLU A 170 -3.93 -3.48 6.04
CA GLU A 170 -4.80 -4.58 5.59
C GLU A 170 -4.08 -5.69 4.78
N LYS A 171 -2.93 -5.37 4.17
CA LYS A 171 -2.16 -6.31 3.36
C LYS A 171 -1.06 -7.07 4.10
N LEU A 172 -0.84 -6.77 5.38
CA LEU A 172 0.23 -7.35 6.17
C LEU A 172 -0.37 -8.08 7.37
N THR A 173 0.14 -9.28 7.64
CA THR A 173 -0.26 -10.05 8.84
C THR A 173 0.37 -9.48 10.10
N LEU A 174 1.56 -8.88 9.97
CA LEU A 174 2.27 -8.20 11.04
C LEU A 174 2.38 -6.70 10.74
N PRO A 175 2.34 -5.84 11.77
CA PRO A 175 2.35 -4.39 11.57
C PRO A 175 3.68 -3.90 10.99
N LEU A 176 3.61 -2.73 10.36
CA LEU A 176 4.79 -1.93 10.04
C LEU A 176 5.15 -1.10 11.26
N LEU A 177 6.38 -1.26 11.77
CA LEU A 177 6.87 -0.43 12.87
C LEU A 177 7.54 0.81 12.31
N LEU A 178 7.05 1.97 12.71
CA LEU A 178 7.62 3.26 12.34
C LEU A 178 8.15 3.95 13.59
N HIS A 179 9.39 4.41 13.56
CA HIS A 179 9.95 5.14 14.69
C HIS A 179 9.18 6.45 14.93
N GLU A 180 8.92 6.78 16.20
CA GLU A 180 8.00 7.87 16.59
C GLU A 180 8.41 9.23 16.02
N LYS A 181 9.72 9.46 15.87
CA LYS A 181 10.25 10.65 15.19
C LYS A 181 9.64 10.83 13.79
N TYR A 182 9.71 9.81 12.94
CA TYR A 182 9.22 9.87 11.56
C TYR A 182 7.70 9.92 11.53
N HIS A 183 7.03 9.14 12.39
CA HIS A 183 5.58 9.18 12.54
C HIS A 183 5.09 10.61 12.81
N ARG A 184 5.67 11.29 13.80
CA ARG A 184 5.33 12.67 14.15
C ARG A 184 5.67 13.67 13.03
N GLU A 185 6.80 13.50 12.35
CA GLU A 185 7.19 14.34 11.21
C GLU A 185 6.12 14.26 10.10
N TYR A 186 5.72 13.04 9.71
CA TYR A 186 4.71 12.84 8.68
C TYR A 186 3.32 13.33 9.09
N CYS A 187 2.88 13.07 10.33
CA CYS A 187 1.62 13.62 10.84
C CYS A 187 1.62 15.14 10.74
N LYS A 188 2.72 15.80 11.14
CA LYS A 188 2.87 17.25 11.07
C LYS A 188 2.83 17.76 9.62
N GLU A 189 3.46 17.07 8.68
CA GLU A 189 3.42 17.43 7.25
C GLU A 189 2.00 17.37 6.69
N ILE A 190 1.28 16.28 6.94
CA ILE A 190 -0.09 16.08 6.46
C ILE A 190 -1.03 17.14 7.06
N LEU A 191 -1.00 17.33 8.38
CA LEU A 191 -1.85 18.32 9.06
C LEU A 191 -1.50 19.75 8.65
N GLY A 192 -0.21 20.06 8.49
CA GLY A 192 0.26 21.36 8.03
C GLY A 192 -0.19 21.66 6.60
N PHE A 193 -0.15 20.66 5.71
CA PHE A 193 -0.64 20.79 4.34
C PHE A 193 -2.15 21.02 4.31
N LEU A 194 -2.94 20.23 5.06
CA LEU A 194 -4.38 20.41 5.16
C LEU A 194 -4.74 21.79 5.69
N LYS A 195 -4.03 22.29 6.72
CA LYS A 195 -4.25 23.64 7.24
C LYS A 195 -4.05 24.72 6.17
N ASN A 196 -2.94 24.66 5.43
CA ASN A 196 -2.63 25.62 4.36
C ASN A 196 -3.64 25.51 3.19
N PHE A 197 -4.09 24.30 2.88
CA PHE A 197 -5.13 24.06 1.89
C PHE A 197 -6.44 24.76 2.28
N HIS A 198 -6.90 24.58 3.52
CA HIS A 198 -8.15 25.20 4.02
C HIS A 198 -8.06 26.73 4.11
N GLU A 199 -6.88 27.28 4.44
CA GLU A 199 -6.63 28.73 4.41
C GLU A 199 -6.73 29.32 2.99
N LYS A 200 -6.29 28.57 1.97
CA LYS A 200 -6.32 29.02 0.56
C LYS A 200 -7.65 28.73 -0.15
N GLN A 201 -8.33 27.65 0.22
CA GLN A 201 -9.52 27.14 -0.47
C GLN A 201 -10.67 26.92 0.52
N THR A 202 -11.12 28.00 1.16
CA THR A 202 -12.11 27.96 2.25
C THR A 202 -13.45 27.33 1.86
N SER A 203 -13.81 27.35 0.57
CA SER A 203 -15.03 26.74 0.06
C SER A 203 -14.94 25.23 -0.20
N GLN A 204 -13.76 24.62 -0.13
CA GLN A 204 -13.60 23.17 -0.31
C GLN A 204 -13.60 22.47 1.04
N GLN A 205 -14.33 21.36 1.14
CA GLN A 205 -14.47 20.64 2.40
C GLN A 205 -13.20 19.90 2.75
N GLY A 206 -12.51 19.33 1.75
CA GLY A 206 -11.29 18.55 1.96
C GLY A 206 -10.67 18.07 0.65
N LEU A 207 -9.73 17.13 0.78
CA LEU A 207 -9.03 16.51 -0.34
C LEU A 207 -9.24 15.01 -0.33
N SER A 208 -9.33 14.40 -1.51
CA SER A 208 -9.25 12.95 -1.61
C SER A 208 -7.86 12.44 -1.20
N GLU A 209 -7.77 11.21 -0.71
CA GLU A 209 -6.50 10.60 -0.30
C GLU A 209 -5.42 10.65 -1.41
N PRO A 210 -5.71 10.32 -2.69
CA PRO A 210 -4.71 10.47 -3.76
C PRO A 210 -4.30 11.92 -4.02
N ALA A 211 -5.20 12.88 -3.86
CA ALA A 211 -4.88 14.31 -4.03
C ALA A 211 -4.02 14.82 -2.87
N LEU A 212 -4.32 14.39 -1.65
CA LEU A 212 -3.53 14.71 -0.46
C LEU A 212 -2.12 14.11 -0.54
N SER A 213 -2.01 12.84 -0.92
CA SER A 213 -0.71 12.15 -1.11
C SER A 213 0.19 12.90 -2.11
N ARG A 214 -0.37 13.30 -3.26
CA ARG A 214 0.36 14.09 -4.27
C ARG A 214 0.66 15.51 -3.80
N GLY A 215 -0.23 16.12 -3.04
CA GLY A 215 -0.07 17.50 -2.56
C GLY A 215 1.03 17.64 -1.51
N VAL A 216 1.14 16.67 -0.59
CA VAL A 216 2.19 16.61 0.44
C VAL A 216 3.56 16.25 -0.16
N ASP A 217 3.61 15.76 -1.41
CA ASP A 217 4.81 15.20 -2.04
C ASP A 217 5.47 14.12 -1.16
N PHE A 218 4.64 13.19 -0.67
CA PHE A 218 5.07 12.17 0.27
C PHE A 218 6.12 11.25 -0.38
N ALA A 219 7.38 11.39 0.02
CA ALA A 219 8.51 10.71 -0.61
C ALA A 219 8.52 9.18 -0.40
N SER A 220 7.74 8.69 0.56
CA SER A 220 7.69 7.32 1.03
C SER A 220 6.56 6.51 0.37
N SER A 221 6.40 5.24 0.75
CA SER A 221 5.40 4.37 0.11
C SER A 221 3.96 4.81 0.38
N HIS A 222 3.05 4.59 -0.58
CA HIS A 222 1.61 4.84 -0.40
C HIS A 222 1.00 4.00 0.75
N LEU A 223 1.56 2.81 1.02
CA LEU A 223 1.14 2.00 2.16
C LEU A 223 1.39 2.70 3.49
N LEU A 224 2.57 3.32 3.63
CA LEU A 224 2.90 4.09 4.83
C LEU A 224 2.00 5.32 4.96
N PHE A 225 1.78 6.04 3.85
CA PHE A 225 0.89 7.20 3.82
C PHE A 225 -0.53 6.84 4.30
N HIS A 226 -1.09 5.75 3.78
CA HIS A 226 -2.40 5.25 4.21
C HIS A 226 -2.42 4.89 5.69
N GLY A 227 -1.39 4.18 6.19
CA GLY A 227 -1.29 3.83 7.62
C GLY A 227 -1.28 5.06 8.53
N ILE A 228 -0.54 6.10 8.17
CA ILE A 228 -0.49 7.35 8.94
C ILE A 228 -1.85 8.08 8.89
N LEU A 229 -2.51 8.09 7.73
CA LEU A 229 -3.85 8.67 7.62
C LEU A 229 -4.87 7.96 8.51
N GLN A 230 -4.81 6.63 8.60
CA GLN A 230 -5.68 5.88 9.50
C GLN A 230 -5.41 6.25 10.96
N THR A 231 -4.14 6.36 11.38
CA THR A 231 -3.81 6.84 12.73
C THR A 231 -4.40 8.22 13.01
N LEU A 232 -4.36 9.15 12.05
CA LEU A 232 -4.92 10.50 12.19
C LEU A 232 -6.46 10.53 12.18
N LEU A 233 -7.10 9.59 11.49
CA LEU A 233 -8.55 9.40 11.50
C LEU A 233 -9.00 8.82 12.85
N ASP A 234 -8.29 7.81 13.35
CA ASP A 234 -8.56 7.16 14.63
C ASP A 234 -8.33 8.10 15.81
N SER A 235 -7.30 8.96 15.75
CA SER A 235 -7.06 10.00 16.75
C SER A 235 -8.06 11.17 16.67
N GLY A 236 -8.82 11.26 15.56
CA GLY A 236 -9.78 12.33 15.30
C GLY A 236 -9.14 13.67 14.91
N GLU A 237 -7.84 13.70 14.60
CA GLU A 237 -7.13 14.89 14.11
C GLU A 237 -7.51 15.23 12.66
N ILE A 238 -7.99 14.23 11.91
CA ILE A 238 -8.59 14.38 10.59
C ILE A 238 -9.99 13.74 10.61
N LYS A 239 -10.90 14.26 9.78
CA LYS A 239 -12.19 13.65 9.49
C LYS A 239 -12.33 13.35 8.01
N ARG A 240 -13.12 12.32 7.72
CA ARG A 240 -13.53 11.97 6.36
C ARG A 240 -15.03 12.23 6.19
N THR A 241 -15.39 13.01 5.17
CA THR A 241 -16.78 13.22 4.74
C THR A 241 -16.88 12.81 3.27
N GLY A 242 -17.63 11.75 2.96
CA GLY A 242 -17.56 11.14 1.63
C GLY A 242 -16.13 10.67 1.35
N THR A 243 -15.56 11.06 0.21
CA THR A 243 -14.16 10.75 -0.13
C THR A 243 -13.15 11.80 0.30
N LEU A 244 -13.58 12.85 1.01
CA LEU A 244 -12.76 14.02 1.31
C LEU A 244 -12.25 13.99 2.76
N LEU A 245 -10.93 14.12 2.91
CA LEU A 245 -10.20 14.26 4.17
C LEU A 245 -10.00 15.72 4.53
N HIS A 246 -10.30 16.09 5.77
CA HIS A 246 -10.23 17.47 6.24
C HIS A 246 -9.98 17.59 7.74
N LEU A 247 -9.61 18.80 8.19
CA LEU A 247 -9.47 19.07 9.61
C LEU A 247 -10.86 19.12 10.27
N PRO A 248 -11.05 18.59 11.49
CA PRO A 248 -12.32 18.62 12.20
C PRO A 248 -12.85 20.04 12.45
N THR A 249 -11.94 21.01 12.55
CA THR A 249 -12.25 22.42 12.76
C THR A 249 -12.71 23.14 11.49
N HIS A 250 -12.44 22.56 10.31
CA HIS A 250 -12.87 23.14 9.05
C HIS A 250 -14.28 22.68 8.71
N LYS A 251 -15.19 23.63 8.59
CA LYS A 251 -16.54 23.42 8.07
C LYS A 251 -16.72 24.37 6.90
N THR A 252 -17.01 23.86 5.72
CA THR A 252 -17.48 24.71 4.63
C THR A 252 -18.88 25.18 4.97
N SER A 253 -19.07 26.48 5.17
CA SER A 253 -20.39 27.08 5.03
C SER A 253 -20.69 27.16 3.54
N LEU A 254 -21.71 26.43 3.10
CA LEU A 254 -22.31 26.68 1.80
C LEU A 254 -22.88 28.11 1.80
N SER A 255 -22.81 28.81 0.68
CA SER A 255 -23.54 30.06 0.53
C SER A 255 -25.05 29.81 0.67
N ALA A 256 -25.81 30.79 1.15
CA ALA A 256 -27.27 30.65 1.29
C ALA A 256 -27.97 30.27 -0.03
N GLU A 257 -27.40 30.69 -1.17
CA GLU A 257 -27.85 30.26 -2.49
C GLU A 257 -27.62 28.76 -2.70
N GLU A 258 -26.39 28.26 -2.47
CA GLU A 258 -26.07 26.84 -2.62
C GLU A 258 -26.89 25.94 -1.70
N GLU A 259 -27.15 26.35 -0.45
CA GLU A 259 -28.02 25.62 0.47
C GLU A 259 -29.45 25.49 -0.07
N ALA A 260 -30.02 26.59 -0.58
CA ALA A 260 -31.35 26.59 -1.17
C ALA A 260 -31.42 25.70 -2.43
N PHE A 261 -30.37 25.73 -3.26
CA PHE A 261 -30.28 24.87 -4.45
C PHE A 261 -30.12 23.39 -4.09
N LEU A 262 -29.28 23.06 -3.10
CA LEU A 262 -29.14 21.69 -2.60
C LEU A 262 -30.44 21.19 -1.97
N ALA A 263 -31.20 22.04 -1.30
CA ALA A 263 -32.52 21.69 -0.78
C ALA A 263 -33.52 21.28 -1.87
N GLN A 264 -33.36 21.78 -3.11
CA GLN A 264 -34.17 21.36 -4.26
C GLN A 264 -33.64 20.10 -4.94
N VAL A 265 -32.32 19.96 -5.09
CA VAL A 265 -31.70 18.83 -5.83
C VAL A 265 -31.63 17.56 -4.99
N ARG A 266 -31.35 17.67 -3.68
CA ARG A 266 -31.18 16.52 -2.78
C ARG A 266 -32.42 15.60 -2.73
N PRO A 267 -33.67 16.10 -2.61
CA PRO A 267 -34.86 15.25 -2.63
C PRO A 267 -35.01 14.46 -3.93
N ILE A 268 -34.67 15.07 -5.08
CA ILE A 268 -34.72 14.43 -6.39
C ILE A 268 -33.73 13.25 -6.44
N LEU A 269 -32.49 13.47 -5.99
CA LEU A 269 -31.47 12.42 -5.95
C LEU A 269 -31.84 11.30 -4.96
N LEU A 270 -32.44 11.65 -3.82
CA LEU A 270 -32.90 10.67 -2.83
C LEU A 270 -34.01 9.78 -3.41
N GLN A 271 -34.98 10.38 -4.10
CA GLN A 271 -36.10 9.65 -4.72
C GLN A 271 -35.64 8.78 -5.90
N ALA A 272 -34.60 9.21 -6.64
CA ALA A 272 -34.03 8.46 -7.75
C ALA A 272 -33.25 7.21 -7.33
N GLY A 273 -32.87 7.08 -6.05
CA GLY A 273 -32.18 5.91 -5.52
C GLY A 273 -30.84 5.65 -6.22
N PHE A 274 -30.66 4.43 -6.76
CA PHE A 274 -29.41 4.01 -7.39
C PHE A 274 -29.22 4.49 -8.83
N ILE A 275 -30.27 5.03 -9.44
CA ILE A 275 -30.28 5.47 -10.84
C ILE A 275 -30.52 6.98 -10.87
N PRO A 276 -29.49 7.81 -10.62
CA PRO A 276 -29.67 9.25 -10.56
C PRO A 276 -29.94 9.82 -11.95
N PRO A 277 -30.78 10.85 -12.03
CA PRO A 277 -31.02 11.58 -13.27
C PRO A 277 -29.73 12.20 -13.80
N ARG A 278 -29.64 12.33 -15.12
CA ARG A 278 -28.53 13.04 -15.77
C ARG A 278 -28.62 14.53 -15.48
N THR A 279 -27.51 15.25 -15.60
CA THR A 279 -27.49 16.72 -15.42
C THR A 279 -28.56 17.45 -16.25
N ARG A 280 -28.84 16.99 -17.49
CA ARG A 280 -29.91 17.58 -18.33
C ARG A 280 -31.32 17.28 -17.83
N GLU A 281 -31.56 16.10 -17.29
CA GLU A 281 -32.84 15.74 -16.68
C GLU A 281 -33.05 16.55 -15.40
N LEU A 282 -31.99 16.78 -14.61
CA LEU A 282 -32.04 17.69 -13.46
C LEU A 282 -32.39 19.13 -13.86
N VAL A 283 -31.92 19.62 -15.02
CA VAL A 283 -32.34 20.93 -15.55
C VAL A 283 -33.84 20.96 -15.81
N GLU A 284 -34.40 19.91 -16.42
CA GLU A 284 -35.85 19.82 -16.70
C GLU A 284 -36.68 19.74 -15.41
N MET A 285 -36.21 18.99 -14.41
CA MET A 285 -36.92 18.80 -13.13
C MET A 285 -36.87 20.02 -12.21
N THR A 286 -35.77 20.78 -12.24
CA THR A 286 -35.56 21.94 -11.36
C THR A 286 -35.85 23.28 -12.04
N ASN A 287 -35.93 23.29 -13.37
CA ASN A 287 -36.04 24.49 -14.21
C ASN A 287 -34.88 25.50 -14.03
N ILE A 288 -33.72 25.01 -13.58
CA ILE A 288 -32.51 25.81 -13.37
C ILE A 288 -31.66 25.79 -14.66
N PRO A 289 -31.14 26.94 -15.14
CA PRO A 289 -30.25 26.97 -16.31
C PRO A 289 -29.02 26.06 -16.14
N LEU A 290 -28.66 25.34 -17.20
CA LEU A 290 -27.60 24.32 -17.20
C LEU A 290 -26.27 24.83 -16.60
N MET A 291 -25.82 26.03 -16.98
CA MET A 291 -24.56 26.60 -16.47
C MET A 291 -24.59 26.82 -14.95
N SER A 292 -25.71 27.31 -14.42
CA SER A 292 -25.88 27.55 -12.99
C SER A 292 -25.92 26.22 -12.24
N LEU A 293 -26.67 25.25 -12.75
CA LEU A 293 -26.76 23.91 -12.16
C LEU A 293 -25.40 23.20 -12.15
N GLU A 294 -24.66 23.22 -13.26
CA GLU A 294 -23.32 22.61 -13.34
C GLU A 294 -22.31 23.27 -12.40
N ARG A 295 -22.42 24.58 -12.17
CA ARG A 295 -21.59 25.29 -11.19
C ARG A 295 -21.89 24.77 -9.78
N ILE A 296 -23.16 24.74 -9.39
CA ILE A 296 -23.61 24.30 -8.07
C ILE A 296 -23.29 22.82 -7.83
N LEU A 297 -23.51 21.95 -8.81
CA LEU A 297 -23.17 20.53 -8.70
C LEU A 297 -21.66 20.32 -8.50
N ARG A 298 -20.83 21.12 -9.17
CA ARG A 298 -19.36 21.09 -8.98
C ARG A 298 -18.96 21.63 -7.61
N GLU A 299 -19.56 22.72 -7.15
CA GLU A 299 -19.31 23.29 -5.82
C GLU A 299 -19.75 22.31 -4.72
N SER A 300 -20.93 21.72 -4.86
CA SER A 300 -21.46 20.68 -3.97
C SER A 300 -20.56 19.44 -3.93
N ALA A 301 -20.02 19.03 -5.08
CA ALA A 301 -19.05 17.94 -5.13
C ALA A 301 -17.74 18.29 -4.43
N LYS A 302 -17.27 19.54 -4.52
CA LYS A 302 -16.08 20.02 -3.78
C LYS A 302 -16.35 20.18 -2.28
N ALA A 303 -17.58 20.49 -1.90
CA ALA A 303 -18.03 20.53 -0.51
C ALA A 303 -18.28 19.13 0.07
N GLY A 304 -18.24 18.07 -0.75
CA GLY A 304 -18.48 16.70 -0.33
C GLY A 304 -19.95 16.35 -0.08
N THR A 305 -20.88 17.28 -0.34
CA THR A 305 -22.33 17.02 -0.22
C THR A 305 -22.87 16.18 -1.38
N LEU A 306 -22.14 16.13 -2.49
CA LEU A 306 -22.38 15.25 -3.62
C LEU A 306 -21.10 14.54 -4.03
N ILE A 307 -21.25 13.39 -4.68
CA ILE A 307 -20.15 12.63 -5.28
C ILE A 307 -20.34 12.60 -6.79
N LYS A 308 -19.37 13.14 -7.52
CA LYS A 308 -19.36 13.08 -8.99
C LYS A 308 -18.80 11.73 -9.45
N VAL A 309 -19.68 10.87 -9.96
CA VAL A 309 -19.31 9.53 -10.48
C VAL A 309 -18.94 9.59 -11.95
N ALA A 310 -19.67 10.38 -12.75
CA ALA A 310 -19.40 10.60 -14.17
C ALA A 310 -19.57 12.09 -14.52
N GLU A 311 -19.24 12.50 -15.74
CA GLU A 311 -19.33 13.92 -16.15
C GLU A 311 -20.72 14.52 -15.92
N ASN A 312 -21.77 13.73 -16.15
CA ASN A 312 -23.17 14.12 -16.07
C ASN A 312 -23.95 13.40 -14.97
N ARG A 313 -23.28 12.82 -13.97
CA ARG A 313 -23.92 12.07 -12.87
C ARG A 313 -23.33 12.39 -11.50
N TYR A 314 -24.23 12.70 -10.59
CA TYR A 314 -23.93 13.02 -9.20
C TYR A 314 -24.79 12.15 -8.29
N TYR A 315 -24.17 11.67 -7.23
CA TYR A 315 -24.81 10.84 -6.21
C TYR A 315 -24.73 11.52 -4.85
N LEU A 316 -25.65 11.15 -3.98
CA LEU A 316 -25.53 11.44 -2.56
C LEU A 316 -24.47 10.50 -1.93
N PRO A 317 -23.66 10.97 -0.97
CA PRO A 317 -22.69 10.13 -0.27
C PRO A 317 -23.30 8.86 0.33
N GLU A 318 -24.51 8.95 0.89
CA GLU A 318 -25.23 7.84 1.51
C GLU A 318 -25.60 6.75 0.48
N THR A 319 -25.95 7.17 -0.74
CA THR A 319 -26.25 6.25 -1.85
C THR A 319 -24.99 5.51 -2.30
N ILE A 320 -23.86 6.21 -2.43
CA ILE A 320 -22.58 5.60 -2.80
C ILE A 320 -22.12 4.60 -1.74
N MET A 321 -22.30 4.93 -0.46
CA MET A 321 -21.97 4.02 0.64
C MET A 321 -22.76 2.70 0.57
N THR A 322 -24.05 2.79 0.18
CA THR A 322 -24.90 1.60 -0.02
C THR A 322 -24.41 0.76 -1.21
N LEU A 323 -24.06 1.40 -2.33
CA LEU A 323 -23.55 0.73 -3.53
C LEU A 323 -22.17 0.10 -3.30
N ALA A 324 -21.31 0.75 -2.52
CA ALA A 324 -20.04 0.19 -2.07
C ALA A 324 -20.28 -1.05 -1.19
N GLY A 325 -21.32 -1.03 -0.34
CA GLY A 325 -21.74 -2.19 0.44
C GLY A 325 -22.12 -3.42 -0.39
N PHE A 326 -22.84 -3.24 -1.50
CA PHE A 326 -23.10 -4.35 -2.43
C PHE A 326 -21.82 -4.90 -3.07
N THR A 327 -20.84 -4.03 -3.31
CA THR A 327 -19.55 -4.42 -3.89
C THR A 327 -18.76 -5.31 -2.94
N GLU A 328 -18.74 -4.97 -1.65
CA GLU A 328 -18.12 -5.81 -0.61
C GLU A 328 -18.83 -7.15 -0.44
N GLN A 329 -20.17 -7.16 -0.43
CA GLN A 329 -20.94 -8.40 -0.31
C GLN A 329 -20.67 -9.35 -1.49
N LEU A 330 -20.58 -8.79 -2.70
CA LEU A 330 -20.22 -9.56 -3.89
C LEU A 330 -18.79 -10.12 -3.80
N ALA A 331 -17.84 -9.32 -3.30
CA ALA A 331 -16.46 -9.78 -3.12
C ALA A 331 -16.37 -10.90 -2.06
N ALA A 332 -17.04 -10.74 -0.91
CA ALA A 332 -17.06 -11.73 0.17
C ALA A 332 -17.70 -13.07 -0.25
N THR A 333 -18.71 -13.04 -1.13
CA THR A 333 -19.36 -14.27 -1.62
C THR A 333 -18.45 -15.08 -2.56
N GLU A 334 -17.41 -14.46 -3.13
CA GLU A 334 -16.43 -15.14 -4.00
C GLU A 334 -15.19 -15.58 -3.23
N GLU A 335 -14.85 -14.98 -2.07
CA GLU A 335 -13.75 -15.44 -1.19
C GLU A 335 -13.99 -16.86 -0.62
N ASP A 336 -15.25 -17.27 -0.48
CA ASP A 336 -15.64 -18.62 -0.01
C ASP A 336 -15.53 -19.71 -1.09
N LYS A 337 -15.21 -19.35 -2.33
CA LYS A 337 -14.82 -20.30 -3.38
C LYS A 337 -13.31 -20.23 -3.51
N ASP A 338 -12.64 -21.38 -3.57
CA ASP A 338 -11.18 -21.57 -3.77
C ASP A 338 -10.61 -20.94 -5.09
N THR A 339 -11.27 -19.93 -5.64
CA THR A 339 -10.93 -19.21 -6.85
C THR A 339 -10.61 -17.76 -6.51
N ASP A 340 -9.39 -17.36 -6.83
CA ASP A 340 -8.88 -15.96 -6.84
C ASP A 340 -9.60 -15.11 -7.92
N GLU A 341 -10.90 -15.33 -8.11
CA GLU A 341 -11.75 -14.76 -9.15
C GLU A 341 -12.54 -13.58 -8.56
N GLY A 342 -12.05 -12.37 -8.78
CA GLY A 342 -12.79 -11.15 -8.45
C GLY A 342 -14.11 -11.05 -9.21
N PHE A 343 -15.01 -10.16 -8.77
CA PHE A 343 -16.34 -10.04 -9.34
C PHE A 343 -16.34 -9.35 -10.72
N SER A 344 -17.31 -9.70 -11.57
CA SER A 344 -17.52 -9.15 -12.90
C SER A 344 -18.55 -8.01 -12.92
N VAL A 345 -18.54 -7.21 -13.99
CA VAL A 345 -19.55 -6.16 -14.22
C VAL A 345 -20.98 -6.73 -14.28
N ILE A 346 -21.14 -7.98 -14.74
CA ILE A 346 -22.44 -8.63 -14.85
C ILE A 346 -23.00 -8.94 -13.46
N GLN A 347 -22.17 -9.51 -12.58
CA GLN A 347 -22.56 -9.80 -11.20
C GLN A 347 -22.92 -8.52 -10.43
N PHE A 348 -22.13 -7.46 -10.62
CA PHE A 348 -22.44 -6.16 -10.01
C PHE A 348 -23.77 -5.59 -10.52
N ARG A 349 -24.04 -5.70 -11.82
CA ARG A 349 -25.31 -5.28 -12.43
C ARG A 349 -26.49 -6.04 -11.82
N ASP A 350 -26.35 -7.36 -11.67
CA ASP A 350 -27.43 -8.22 -11.19
C ASP A 350 -27.72 -7.98 -9.70
N ALA A 351 -26.71 -7.66 -8.90
CA ALA A 351 -26.90 -7.34 -7.48
C ALA A 351 -27.40 -5.91 -7.23
N SER A 352 -27.00 -4.94 -8.05
CA SER A 352 -27.40 -3.53 -7.88
C SER A 352 -28.71 -3.18 -8.60
N GLU A 353 -29.17 -4.04 -9.51
CA GLU A 353 -30.31 -3.82 -10.41
C GLU A 353 -30.15 -2.58 -11.32
N ILE A 354 -28.93 -2.10 -11.49
CA ILE A 354 -28.62 -0.92 -12.30
C ILE A 354 -28.33 -1.32 -13.76
N GLY A 355 -28.63 -0.44 -14.72
CA GLY A 355 -28.27 -0.66 -16.12
C GLY A 355 -26.74 -0.75 -16.36
N ARG A 356 -26.32 -1.61 -17.31
CA ARG A 356 -24.91 -1.93 -17.59
C ARG A 356 -24.00 -0.70 -17.76
N ASN A 357 -24.45 0.33 -18.48
CA ASN A 357 -23.62 1.53 -18.71
C ASN A 357 -23.34 2.28 -17.41
N LEU A 358 -24.33 2.39 -16.52
CA LEU A 358 -24.17 3.06 -15.24
C LEU A 358 -23.33 2.22 -14.27
N CYS A 359 -23.43 0.89 -14.32
CA CYS A 359 -22.50 0.02 -13.59
C CYS A 359 -21.04 0.26 -14.00
N ILE A 360 -20.77 0.43 -15.30
CA ILE A 360 -19.40 0.70 -15.77
C ILE A 360 -18.89 2.03 -15.22
N GLU A 361 -19.68 3.10 -15.35
CA GLU A 361 -19.32 4.43 -14.82
C GLU A 361 -19.05 4.39 -13.31
N LEU A 362 -19.88 3.68 -12.54
CA LEU A 362 -19.70 3.54 -11.10
C LEU A 362 -18.46 2.72 -10.73
N LEU A 363 -18.21 1.61 -11.41
CA LEU A 363 -17.04 0.78 -11.17
C LEU A 363 -15.75 1.47 -11.59
N GLU A 364 -15.76 2.27 -12.66
CA GLU A 364 -14.63 3.12 -13.03
C GLU A 364 -14.37 4.20 -11.98
N TYR A 365 -15.43 4.79 -11.41
CA TYR A 365 -15.29 5.69 -10.27
C TYR A 365 -14.67 4.98 -9.05
N PHE A 366 -15.15 3.79 -8.67
CA PHE A 366 -14.57 2.98 -7.59
C PHE A 366 -13.11 2.62 -7.82
N ASP A 367 -12.74 2.30 -9.07
CA ASP A 367 -11.35 2.06 -9.46
C ASP A 367 -10.52 3.36 -9.29
N SER A 368 -11.07 4.51 -9.66
CA SER A 368 -10.38 5.81 -9.60
C SER A 368 -10.12 6.31 -8.18
N VAL A 369 -11.04 6.04 -7.24
CA VAL A 369 -10.87 6.39 -5.83
C VAL A 369 -10.08 5.33 -5.04
N GLY A 370 -9.74 4.22 -5.69
CA GLY A 370 -8.93 3.15 -5.10
C GLY A 370 -9.72 2.16 -4.25
N PHE A 371 -11.06 2.19 -4.30
CA PHE A 371 -11.90 1.20 -3.62
C PHE A 371 -11.82 -0.16 -4.30
N THR A 372 -11.86 -0.20 -5.63
CA THR A 372 -11.69 -1.43 -6.42
C THR A 372 -10.45 -1.37 -7.30
N ARG A 373 -10.04 -2.53 -7.82
CA ARG A 373 -9.01 -2.64 -8.87
C ARG A 373 -9.49 -3.58 -9.95
N ARG A 374 -9.44 -3.11 -11.20
CA ARG A 374 -9.67 -3.95 -12.37
C ARG A 374 -8.43 -4.75 -12.75
N GLU A 375 -8.59 -6.06 -12.88
CA GLU A 375 -7.61 -6.97 -13.47
C GLU A 375 -8.31 -7.83 -14.53
N GLY A 376 -8.05 -7.51 -15.81
CA GLY A 376 -8.74 -8.13 -16.94
C GLY A 376 -10.26 -7.86 -16.92
N ASN A 377 -11.04 -8.92 -16.75
CA ASN A 377 -12.52 -8.89 -16.72
C ASN A 377 -13.10 -8.86 -15.31
N SER A 378 -12.25 -9.03 -14.29
CA SER A 378 -12.64 -9.09 -12.88
C SER A 378 -12.18 -7.84 -12.14
N ARG A 379 -12.82 -7.61 -10.99
CA ARG A 379 -12.46 -6.55 -10.04
C ARG A 379 -12.30 -7.12 -8.65
N PHE A 380 -11.32 -6.58 -7.95
CA PHE A 380 -11.01 -6.92 -6.57
C PHE A 380 -11.24 -5.70 -5.69
N VAL A 381 -11.88 -5.89 -4.54
CA VAL A 381 -11.97 -4.86 -3.51
C VAL A 381 -10.60 -4.70 -2.88
N ARG A 382 -10.11 -3.47 -2.77
CA ARG A 382 -8.75 -3.18 -2.25
C ARG A 382 -8.74 -2.88 -0.76
N THR A 383 -9.85 -2.38 -0.25
CA THR A 383 -10.02 -1.89 1.11
C THR A 383 -11.50 -1.80 1.45
N SER A 384 -11.84 -1.71 2.74
CA SER A 384 -13.23 -1.53 3.17
C SER A 384 -13.83 -0.21 2.66
N LYS A 385 -15.14 -0.18 2.44
CA LYS A 385 -15.86 1.02 1.98
C LYS A 385 -15.73 2.18 2.99
N GLU A 386 -15.65 1.89 4.28
CA GLU A 386 -15.44 2.88 5.35
C GLU A 386 -14.11 3.62 5.17
N ASN A 387 -13.09 2.93 4.65
CA ASN A 387 -11.79 3.51 4.36
C ASN A 387 -11.77 4.44 3.15
N ILE A 388 -12.84 4.50 2.35
CA ILE A 388 -12.92 5.38 1.18
C ILE A 388 -14.01 6.43 1.32
N PHE A 389 -15.20 6.06 1.79
CA PHE A 389 -16.40 6.89 1.71
C PHE A 389 -16.83 7.56 3.02
N GLY A 390 -16.14 7.29 4.14
CA GLY A 390 -16.47 7.88 5.44
C GLY A 390 -17.89 7.49 5.92
N LYS A 391 -18.25 7.91 7.14
CA LYS A 391 -19.63 7.83 7.65
C LYS A 391 -20.34 9.16 7.53
#